data_AF-A0A0R2NZ68-F1
#
_entry.id   AF-A0A0R2NZ68-F1
#
_cell.length_a   1.000
_cell.length_b   1.000
_cell.length_c   1.000
_cell.angle_alpha   90.00
_cell.angle_beta   90.00
_cell.angle_gamma   90.00
#
_symmetry.space_group_name_H-M   'P 1'
#
loop_
_entity.id
_entity.type
_entity.pdbx_description
1 polymer ?
#
loop_
_entity_poly.entity_id
_entity_poly.type
_entity_poly.pdbx_seq_one_letter_code
_entity_poly.pdbx_strand_id
1 'polypeptide(L)' 'MDINLKLSPEQSRALEKAAAEEGISMEEAALRAIELYSSRRKSTLLESIKKIKTEDSELLKRLAE' A
#
# COMPACT_ATOMS: atom_id res chain seq x y z
N MET A 1 12.82 -1.15 -16.59
CA MET A 1 11.48 -1.57 -17.08
C MET A 1 10.77 -0.30 -17.47
N ASP A 2 10.22 -0.20 -18.68
CA ASP A 2 9.49 0.98 -19.13
C ASP A 2 8.00 0.84 -18.77
N ILE A 3 7.56 1.49 -17.69
CA ILE A 3 6.16 1.55 -17.32
C ILE A 3 5.63 2.90 -17.80
N ASN A 4 4.84 2.89 -18.88
CA ASN A 4 4.22 4.09 -19.40
C ASN A 4 2.91 4.37 -18.65
N LEU A 5 3.01 5.03 -17.48
CA LEU A 5 1.87 5.45 -16.67
C LEU A 5 1.04 6.48 -17.43
N LYS A 6 -0.18 6.11 -17.84
CA LYS A 6 -1.16 7.07 -18.38
C LYS A 6 -1.78 7.84 -17.21
N LEU A 7 -1.11 8.90 -16.78
CA LEU A 7 -1.63 9.83 -15.79
C LEU A 7 -2.60 10.81 -16.46
N SER A 8 -3.69 11.14 -15.77
CA SER A 8 -4.50 12.29 -16.16
C SER A 8 -3.70 13.60 -15.97
N PRO A 9 -4.05 14.70 -16.67
CA PRO A 9 -3.38 15.98 -16.48
C PRO A 9 -3.38 16.46 -15.02
N GLU A 10 -4.44 16.18 -14.27
CA GLU A 10 -4.55 16.50 -12.85
C GLU A 10 -3.61 15.65 -12.00
N GLN A 11 -3.52 14.35 -12.28
CA GLN A 11 -2.63 13.43 -11.57
C GLN A 11 -1.16 13.77 -11.82
N SER A 12 -0.80 14.13 -13.05
CA SER A 12 0.57 14.58 -13.38
C SER A 12 0.95 15.84 -12.60
N ARG A 13 0.06 16.84 -12.53
CA ARG A 13 0.31 18.07 -11.75
C ARG A 13 0.41 17.79 -10.26
N ALA A 14 -0.44 16.92 -9.73
CA ALA A 14 -0.39 16.55 -8.33
C ALA A 14 0.92 15.83 -7.97
N LEU A 15 1.37 14.93 -8.85
CA LEU A 15 2.62 14.19 -8.67
C LEU A 15 3.85 15.08 -8.82
N GLU A 16 3.85 15.97 -9.81
CA GLU A 16 4.92 16.96 -10.01
C GLU A 16 5.05 17.91 -8.81
N LYS A 17 3.91 18.39 -8.29
CA LYS A 17 3.88 19.21 -7.07
C LYS A 17 4.46 18.46 -5.87
N ALA A 18 4.04 17.21 -5.65
CA ALA A 18 4.54 16.40 -4.55
C ALA A 18 6.06 16.14 -4.67
N ALA A 19 6.53 15.85 -5.88
CA ALA A 19 7.95 15.68 -6.15
C ALA A 19 8.75 16.96 -5.88
N ALA A 20 8.23 18.12 -6.29
CA ALA A 20 8.85 19.42 -6.05
C ALA A 20 8.90 19.79 -4.56
N GLU A 21 7.85 19.49 -3.80
CA GLU A 21 7.81 19.71 -2.34
C GLU A 21 8.84 18.83 -1.60
N GLU A 22 9.05 17.60 -2.07
CA GLU A 22 10.03 16.66 -1.51
C GLU A 22 11.45 16.84 -2.07
N GLY A 23 11.64 17.69 -3.09
CA GLY A 23 12.94 17.90 -3.74
C GLY A 23 13.46 16.68 -4.50
N ILE A 24 12.56 15.80 -4.96
CA ILE A 24 12.90 14.55 -5.66
C ILE A 24 12.42 14.57 -7.11
N SER A 25 12.88 13.61 -7.90
CA SER A 25 12.38 13.44 -9.26
C SER A 25 10.94 12.92 -9.27
N MET A 26 10.19 13.25 -10.33
CA MET A 26 8.82 12.76 -10.52
C MET A 26 8.76 11.23 -10.60
N GLU A 27 9.78 10.60 -11.19
CA GLU A 27 9.91 9.14 -11.25
C GLU A 27 10.10 8.54 -9.85
N GLU A 28 10.94 9.16 -9.02
CA GLU A 28 11.17 8.70 -7.66
C GLU A 28 9.93 8.87 -6.78
N ALA A 29 9.19 9.97 -6.95
CA ALA A 29 7.89 10.16 -6.29
C ALA A 29 6.88 9.07 -6.68
N ALA A 30 6.86 8.69 -7.96
CA ALA A 30 6.01 7.59 -8.43
C ALA A 30 6.40 6.24 -7.82
N LEU A 31 7.70 5.93 -7.76
CA LEU A 31 8.21 4.70 -7.14
C LEU A 31 7.85 4.63 -5.65
N ARG A 32 8.03 5.71 -4.90
CA ARG A 32 7.62 5.79 -3.48
C ARG A 32 6.12 5.57 -3.30
N ALA A 33 5.29 6.16 -4.17
CA ALA A 33 3.84 5.96 -4.11
C ALA A 33 3.46 4.49 -4.35
N ILE A 34 4.14 3.81 -5.28
CA ILE A 34 3.94 2.38 -5.55
C ILE A 34 4.39 1.53 -4.35
N GLU A 35 5.55 1.83 -3.75
CA GLU A 35 6.03 1.15 -2.54
C GLU A 35 5.06 1.34 -1.36
N LEU A 36 4.54 2.55 -1.17
CA LEU A 36 3.54 2.85 -0.14
C LEU A 36 2.25 2.06 -0.38
N TYR A 37 1.78 1.99 -1.62
CA TYR A 37 0.61 1.21 -1.99
C TYR A 37 0.82 -0.29 -1.74
N SER A 38 1.97 -0.82 -2.13
CA SER A 38 2.35 -2.24 -1.96
C SER A 38 2.51 -2.62 -0.48
N SER A 39 3.15 -1.76 0.32
CA SER A 39 3.37 -1.98 1.76
C SER A 39 2.07 -1.95 2.55
N ARG A 40 1.17 -0.99 2.27
CA ARG A 40 -0.18 -0.94 2.86
C ARG A 40 -0.96 -2.23 2.59
N ARG A 41 -0.93 -2.71 1.34
CA ARG A 41 -1.63 -3.95 0.96
C ARG A 41 -1.11 -5.18 1.71
N LYS A 42 0.21 -5.27 1.93
CA LYS A 42 0.82 -6.33 2.77
C LYS A 42 0.39 -6.21 4.23
N SER A 43 0.37 -5.00 4.78
CA SER A 43 -0.04 -4.76 6.17
C SER A 43 -1.49 -5.16 6.42
N THR A 44 -2.42 -4.79 5.53
CA THR A 44 -3.83 -5.15 5.67
C THR A 44 -4.04 -6.66 5.58
N LEU A 45 -3.34 -7.34 4.68
CA LEU A 45 -3.43 -8.79 4.55
C LEU A 45 -2.94 -9.51 5.81
N LEU A 46 -1.79 -9.09 6.35
CA LEU A 46 -1.23 -9.68 7.57
C LEU A 46 -2.12 -9.44 8.79
N GLU A 47 -2.68 -8.24 8.94
CA GLU A 47 -3.65 -7.94 10.00
C GLU A 47 -4.92 -8.79 9.88
N SER A 48 -5.46 -8.95 8.65
CA SER A 48 -6.61 -9.84 8.43
C SER A 48 -6.30 -11.30 8.74
N ILE A 49 -5.12 -11.82 8.35
CA ILE A 49 -4.67 -13.18 8.69
C ILE A 49 -4.53 -13.34 10.20
N LYS A 50 -3.94 -12.35 10.89
CA LYS A 50 -3.78 -12.35 12.34
C LYS A 50 -5.14 -12.37 13.04
N LYS A 51 -6.09 -11.56 12.58
CA LYS A 51 -7.46 -11.54 13.13
C LYS A 51 -8.12 -12.92 13.04
N ILE A 52 -8.11 -13.52 11.85
CA ILE A 52 -8.67 -14.87 11.63
C ILE A 52 -7.97 -15.89 12.53
N LYS A 53 -6.63 -15.91 12.56
CA LYS A 53 -5.87 -16.84 13.40
C LYS A 53 -6.22 -16.72 14.89
N THR A 54 -6.46 -15.50 15.37
CA THR A 54 -6.73 -15.25 16.80
C THR A 54 -8.18 -15.59 17.13
N GLU A 55 -9.14 -15.12 16.33
CA GLU A 55 -10.57 -15.41 16.51
C GLU A 55 -10.85 -16.91 16.35
N ASP A 56 -10.29 -17.57 15.34
CA ASP A 56 -10.44 -19.01 15.15
C ASP A 56 -9.76 -19.81 16.26
N SER A 57 -8.62 -19.36 16.78
CA SER A 57 -7.95 -20.04 17.90
C SER A 57 -8.77 -19.96 19.19
N GLU A 58 -9.46 -18.85 19.44
CA GLU A 58 -10.37 -18.73 20.59
C GLU A 58 -11.62 -19.59 20.41
N LEU A 59 -12.16 -19.65 19.19
CA LEU A 59 -13.32 -20.47 18.84
C LEU A 59 -13.00 -21.97 18.99
N LEU A 60 -11.85 -22.41 18.49
CA LEU A 60 -11.37 -23.78 18.64
C LEU A 60 -11.12 -24.15 20.11
N LYS A 61 -10.61 -23.20 20.93
CA LYS A 61 -10.46 -23.42 22.38
C LYS A 61 -11.81 -23.64 23.07
N ARG A 62 -12.82 -22.83 22.75
CA ARG A 62 -14.17 -22.96 23.33
C ARG A 62 -14.91 -24.22 22.87
N LEU A 63 -14.64 -24.71 21.66
CA LEU A 63 -15.23 -25.95 21.14
C LEU A 63 -14.57 -27.22 21.68
N ALA A 64 -13.39 -27.10 22.29
CA ALA A 64 -12.66 -28.22 22.90
C ALA A 64 -13.02 -28.43 24.40
N GLU A 65 -13.83 -27.53 24.98
CA GLU A 65 -14.49 -27.68 26.28
C GLU A 65 -15.87 -28.34 26.13
#